data_AF-A0A1V6B048-F1
#
_entry.id   AF-A0A1V6B048-F1
#
_cell.length_a   1.000
_cell.length_b   1.000
_cell.length_c   1.000
_cell.angle_alpha   90.00
_cell.angle_beta   90.00
_cell.angle_gamma   90.00
#
_symmetry.space_group_name_H-M   'P 1'
#
loop_
_entity.id
_entity.type
_entity.pdbx_description
1 polymer ?
#
loop_
_entity_poly.entity_id
_entity_poly.type
_entity_poly.pdbx_seq_one_letter_code
_entity_poly.pdbx_strand_id
1 'polypeptide(L)'
;MNIGAFGRVIAGVLLLAAAAGAYLRPKIGCDASSIHCHTNPSAGPQATIIRIFNNGGATLSWRISGGAPWLKISPLSGVNDGTVTVTVDPAGLEPGRYESSFMIKAKFAVNSPLKIKVILDVATDRLLAGFRASRYGVDPFPDPAYWASVGAGMASRFPGAGMGCVWIVGVFLDNGDCGLNFPSPGGDYPSIHFLDEDQNEAALSFFDALDLSVWLQVEPGRASVPKLIDLVLRRYGHHPCVKGVGVDVEWYKTDSAHPEGRRVNDLSALLWSLRVRSYNPAYTLFLKHWLIDKMPPRFRLGLWFINDSQQFGSLGQMASEFKAWGEHFWPSSVGFQFGYEADKPWWSLLADPPRNIGDAIRAVVPNAFGLFWVDFTIQDIFP
;
A
#
# COMPACT_ATOMS: atom_id res chain seq x y z
N MET A 1 94.49 9.27 39.20
CA MET A 1 93.73 8.93 40.43
C MET A 1 92.38 9.62 40.34
N ASN A 2 91.28 8.86 40.46
CA ASN A 2 89.94 9.27 40.95
C ASN A 2 89.17 10.37 40.17
N ILE A 3 87.87 10.33 39.82
CA ILE A 3 86.69 9.43 39.89
C ILE A 3 85.77 9.99 38.77
N GLY A 4 85.27 9.21 37.80
CA GLY A 4 83.91 8.64 37.81
C GLY A 4 82.76 9.66 37.84
N ALA A 5 82.11 9.91 36.71
CA ALA A 5 80.70 10.34 36.66
C ALA A 5 80.00 9.69 35.46
N PHE A 6 78.88 9.03 35.76
CA PHE A 6 78.09 8.17 34.90
C PHE A 6 77.33 8.94 33.81
N GLY A 7 77.36 8.42 32.59
CA GLY A 7 76.45 8.76 31.50
C GLY A 7 76.36 7.60 30.51
N ARG A 8 75.61 6.55 30.85
CA ARG A 8 75.32 5.45 29.91
C ARG A 8 74.20 5.89 28.97
N VAL A 9 74.58 6.22 27.74
CA VAL A 9 73.73 6.13 26.57
C VAL A 9 73.51 4.64 26.30
N ILE A 10 72.27 4.15 26.42
CA ILE A 10 71.85 2.87 25.84
C ILE A 10 70.86 3.18 24.72
N ALA A 11 71.32 2.86 23.52
CA ALA A 11 70.56 2.80 22.29
C ALA A 11 69.42 1.78 22.40
N GLY A 12 68.27 2.13 21.81
CA GLY A 12 67.09 1.28 21.80
C GLY A 12 66.40 1.32 20.44
N VAL A 13 67.00 0.63 19.48
CA VAL A 13 66.33 -0.09 18.39
C VAL A 13 65.46 0.76 17.44
N LEU A 14 66.06 1.12 16.31
CA LEU A 14 65.35 1.41 15.06
C LEU A 14 64.61 0.12 14.65
N LEU A 15 63.37 -0.05 15.11
CA LEU A 15 62.50 -1.14 14.66
C LEU A 15 62.15 -0.85 13.20
N LEU A 16 62.72 -1.63 12.28
CA LEU A 16 62.18 -1.83 10.94
C LEU A 16 60.77 -2.45 11.09
N ALA A 17 59.77 -1.63 11.34
CA ALA A 17 58.40 -1.94 11.00
C ALA A 17 58.18 -1.41 9.59
N ALA A 18 58.11 -2.34 8.63
CA ALA A 18 57.73 -2.07 7.27
C ALA A 18 56.37 -1.35 7.22
N ALA A 19 56.39 -0.01 7.18
CA ALA A 19 55.28 0.80 6.70
C ALA A 19 55.24 0.73 5.15
N ALA A 20 55.18 -0.49 4.62
CA ALA A 20 54.94 -0.73 3.21
C ALA A 20 53.43 -0.63 2.97
N GLY A 21 52.97 0.59 2.68
CA GLY A 21 51.76 0.94 1.96
C GLY A 21 50.55 0.01 2.13
N ALA A 22 49.72 0.27 3.14
CA ALA A 22 48.30 -0.02 2.99
C ALA A 22 47.82 0.81 1.80
N TYR A 23 47.70 0.17 0.62
CA TYR A 23 47.17 0.80 -0.57
C TYR A 23 45.85 1.49 -0.20
N LEU A 24 45.85 2.82 -0.14
CA LEU A 24 44.65 3.63 -0.06
C LEU A 24 43.84 3.27 -1.31
N ARG A 25 42.88 2.36 -1.18
CA ARG A 25 41.99 1.98 -2.27
C ARG A 25 40.68 2.73 -2.09
N PRO A 26 40.05 3.20 -3.17
CA PRO A 26 38.71 3.73 -3.08
C PRO A 26 37.71 2.62 -2.67
N LYS A 27 36.56 3.01 -2.12
CA LYS A 27 35.46 2.11 -1.80
C LYS A 27 34.16 2.78 -2.19
N ILE A 28 33.39 2.14 -3.06
CA ILE A 28 32.11 2.68 -3.54
C ILE A 28 31.11 2.58 -2.38
N GLY A 29 30.54 3.70 -1.97
CA GLY A 29 29.33 3.80 -1.17
C GLY A 29 28.16 4.23 -2.06
N CYS A 30 26.97 3.72 -1.75
CA CYS A 30 25.72 4.21 -2.32
C CYS A 30 24.64 4.15 -1.24
N ASP A 31 23.76 5.14 -1.21
CA ASP A 31 22.62 5.21 -0.28
C ASP A 31 21.47 4.26 -0.69
N ALA A 32 21.52 3.70 -1.90
CA ALA A 32 20.60 2.69 -2.38
C ALA A 32 21.32 1.37 -2.71
N SER A 33 20.75 0.24 -2.30
CA SER A 33 21.12 -1.11 -2.76
C SER A 33 20.08 -1.67 -3.74
N SER A 34 18.85 -1.18 -3.67
CA SER A 34 17.80 -1.37 -4.65
C SER A 34 16.96 -0.09 -4.83
N ILE A 35 16.36 0.04 -6.01
CA ILE A 35 15.38 1.08 -6.36
C ILE A 35 14.09 0.35 -6.75
N HIS A 36 12.98 0.80 -6.19
CA HIS A 36 11.66 0.23 -6.46
C HIS A 36 10.73 1.32 -6.94
N CYS A 37 10.13 1.14 -8.12
CA CYS A 37 9.24 2.12 -8.74
C CYS A 37 7.91 1.46 -9.08
N HIS A 38 6.82 2.21 -8.94
CA HIS A 38 5.47 1.78 -9.31
C HIS A 38 4.86 2.78 -10.26
N THR A 39 4.23 2.25 -11.29
CA THR A 39 3.77 3.05 -12.40
C THR A 39 2.60 2.38 -13.09
N ASN A 40 1.96 3.10 -13.99
CA ASN A 40 1.05 2.53 -14.97
C ASN A 40 1.56 2.86 -16.38
N PRO A 41 1.09 2.15 -17.42
CA PRO A 41 1.58 2.37 -18.79
C PRO A 41 1.37 3.81 -19.30
N SER A 42 0.45 4.57 -18.71
CA SER A 42 0.14 5.96 -19.05
C SER A 42 0.85 7.02 -18.21
N ALA A 43 1.60 6.63 -17.17
CA ALA A 43 2.28 7.57 -16.29
C ALA A 43 3.53 8.12 -17.00
N GLY A 44 3.86 9.38 -16.73
CA GLY A 44 5.12 9.98 -17.20
C GLY A 44 6.35 9.39 -16.49
N PRO A 45 7.57 9.70 -16.96
CA PRO A 45 8.80 9.20 -16.33
C PRO A 45 8.95 9.65 -14.88
N GLN A 46 9.32 8.73 -14.00
CA GLN A 46 9.53 8.98 -12.56
C GLN A 46 11.03 9.01 -12.23
N ALA A 47 11.49 10.04 -11.50
CA ALA A 47 12.90 10.20 -11.16
C ALA A 47 13.17 9.98 -9.66
N THR A 48 14.23 9.24 -9.36
CA THR A 48 14.80 9.04 -8.02
C THR A 48 16.25 9.49 -8.02
N ILE A 49 16.70 10.15 -6.96
CA ILE A 49 18.11 10.55 -6.80
C ILE A 49 18.80 9.57 -5.86
N ILE A 50 19.95 9.05 -6.28
CA ILE A 50 20.86 8.30 -5.43
C ILE A 50 22.15 9.08 -5.24
N ARG A 51 22.85 8.84 -4.12
CA ARG A 51 24.15 9.42 -3.81
C ARG A 51 25.20 8.33 -3.86
N ILE A 52 26.23 8.57 -4.65
CA ILE A 52 27.47 7.80 -4.64
C ILE A 52 28.46 8.55 -3.77
N PHE A 53 29.16 7.84 -2.89
CA PHE A 53 30.15 8.43 -2.00
C PHE A 53 31.39 7.54 -1.86
N ASN A 54 32.53 8.13 -1.56
CA ASN A 54 33.80 7.42 -1.45
C ASN A 54 34.13 7.09 0.02
N ASN A 55 33.95 5.83 0.42
CA ASN A 55 34.32 5.34 1.75
C ASN A 55 35.76 4.82 1.83
N GLY A 56 36.58 5.10 0.81
CA GLY A 56 37.96 4.64 0.71
C GLY A 56 38.98 5.77 0.90
N GLY A 57 40.25 5.39 0.91
CA GLY A 57 41.35 6.33 1.20
C GLY A 57 41.94 7.03 -0.02
N ALA A 58 41.51 6.69 -1.24
CA ALA A 58 42.02 7.28 -2.49
C ALA A 58 40.87 7.71 -3.40
N THR A 59 41.19 8.51 -4.43
CA THR A 59 40.20 9.03 -5.39
C THR A 59 39.35 7.94 -6.03
N LEU A 60 38.03 8.07 -5.94
CA LEU A 60 37.07 7.16 -6.56
C LEU A 60 36.64 7.72 -7.92
N SER A 61 37.21 7.23 -9.03
CA SER A 61 36.69 7.54 -10.38
C SER A 61 35.69 6.46 -10.80
N TRP A 62 34.40 6.79 -10.81
CA TRP A 62 33.33 5.83 -11.04
C TRP A 62 32.61 6.04 -12.39
N ARG A 63 32.07 4.94 -12.93
CA ARG A 63 31.22 4.87 -14.13
C ARG A 63 30.04 3.94 -13.89
N ILE A 64 28.88 4.28 -14.45
CA ILE A 64 27.67 3.46 -14.41
C ILE A 64 27.47 2.76 -15.76
N SER A 65 27.04 1.51 -15.72
CA SER A 65 26.68 0.72 -16.90
C SER A 65 25.58 -0.29 -16.57
N GLY A 66 24.84 -0.74 -17.59
CA GLY A 66 23.69 -1.63 -17.40
C GLY A 66 22.37 -0.87 -17.37
N GLY A 67 21.32 -1.49 -16.82
CA GLY A 67 19.95 -1.00 -16.89
C GLY A 67 19.14 -1.64 -18.03
N ALA A 68 17.82 -1.46 -17.97
CA ALA A 68 16.88 -1.88 -18.99
C ALA A 68 16.47 -0.67 -19.86
N PRO A 69 15.83 -0.88 -21.02
CA PRO A 69 15.39 0.23 -21.89
C PRO A 69 14.47 1.25 -21.20
N TRP A 70 13.67 0.81 -20.22
CA TRP A 70 12.81 1.64 -19.38
C TRP A 70 13.55 2.39 -18.26
N LEU A 71 14.90 2.36 -18.24
CA LEU A 71 15.75 3.07 -17.29
C LEU A 71 16.67 4.08 -17.97
N LYS A 72 16.63 5.31 -17.49
CA LYS A 72 17.59 6.37 -17.84
C LYS A 72 18.38 6.79 -16.61
N ILE A 73 19.70 6.84 -16.71
CA ILE A 73 20.58 7.18 -15.58
C ILE A 73 21.51 8.31 -16.00
N SER A 74 21.62 9.36 -15.17
CA SER A 74 22.50 10.50 -15.44
C SER A 74 22.98 11.17 -14.15
N PRO A 75 24.27 11.57 -14.03
CA PRO A 75 25.35 11.31 -14.98
C PRO A 75 25.84 9.86 -14.92
N LEU A 76 26.44 9.37 -16.01
CA LEU A 76 27.00 8.01 -16.08
C LEU A 76 28.42 7.90 -15.53
N SER A 77 29.02 8.99 -15.05
CA SER A 77 30.37 8.99 -14.48
C SER A 77 30.59 10.18 -13.56
N GLY A 78 31.53 10.05 -12.64
CA GLY A 78 31.96 11.12 -11.75
C GLY A 78 33.22 10.76 -10.97
N VAL A 79 33.63 11.66 -10.09
CA VAL A 79 34.84 11.53 -9.26
C VAL A 79 34.47 11.82 -7.81
N ASN A 80 34.91 10.97 -6.90
CA ASN A 80 34.55 10.96 -5.48
C ASN A 80 33.03 10.92 -5.31
N ASP A 81 32.47 11.80 -4.49
CA ASP A 81 31.05 11.85 -4.19
C ASP A 81 30.28 12.49 -5.35
N GLY A 82 29.07 12.02 -5.60
CA GLY A 82 28.21 12.59 -6.63
C GLY A 82 26.77 12.13 -6.53
N THR A 83 25.87 12.95 -7.06
CA THR A 83 24.45 12.63 -7.18
C THR A 83 24.16 12.06 -8.56
N VAL A 84 23.30 11.05 -8.61
CA VAL A 84 22.86 10.41 -9.84
C VAL A 84 21.35 10.35 -9.84
N THR A 85 20.73 10.85 -10.90
CA THR A 85 19.30 10.71 -11.15
C THR A 85 19.06 9.43 -11.93
N VAL A 86 18.21 8.57 -11.37
CA VAL A 86 17.68 7.35 -12.00
C VAL A 86 16.23 7.62 -12.35
N THR A 87 15.91 7.61 -13.64
CA THR A 87 14.57 7.83 -14.16
C THR A 87 14.02 6.54 -14.73
N VAL A 88 12.81 6.17 -14.32
CA VAL A 88 12.04 5.04 -14.83
C VAL A 88 11.00 5.56 -15.80
N ASP A 89 10.96 5.03 -17.01
CA ASP A 89 9.98 5.37 -18.05
C ASP A 89 9.10 4.15 -18.35
N PRO A 90 7.81 4.18 -17.99
CA PRO A 90 6.90 3.06 -18.19
C PRO A 90 6.28 2.99 -19.59
N ALA A 91 6.55 3.98 -20.45
CA ALA A 91 5.84 4.13 -21.72
C ALA A 91 6.02 2.87 -22.59
N GLY A 92 4.89 2.27 -22.97
CA GLY A 92 4.86 1.06 -23.80
C GLY A 92 5.18 -0.24 -23.08
N LEU A 93 5.31 -0.24 -21.74
CA LEU A 93 5.33 -1.47 -20.95
C LEU A 93 3.91 -1.92 -20.64
N GLU A 94 3.66 -3.22 -20.84
CA GLU A 94 2.44 -3.87 -20.36
C GLU A 94 2.44 -3.99 -18.82
N PRO A 95 1.29 -4.23 -18.19
CA PRO A 95 1.24 -4.53 -16.77
C PRO A 95 2.09 -5.76 -16.43
N GLY A 96 2.91 -5.64 -15.39
CA GLY A 96 3.78 -6.69 -14.93
C GLY A 96 4.94 -6.17 -14.10
N ARG A 97 5.69 -7.13 -13.53
CA ARG A 97 6.91 -6.85 -12.79
C ARG A 97 8.12 -6.94 -13.70
N TYR A 98 8.88 -5.86 -13.77
CA TYR A 98 10.10 -5.72 -14.53
C TYR A 98 11.28 -5.60 -13.57
N GLU A 99 12.26 -6.51 -13.70
CA GLU A 99 13.48 -6.45 -12.92
C GLU A 99 14.67 -6.09 -13.81
N SER A 100 15.52 -5.20 -13.32
CA SER A 100 16.78 -4.84 -13.96
C SER A 100 17.83 -4.56 -12.90
N SER A 101 19.05 -4.25 -13.34
CA SER A 101 20.10 -3.76 -12.47
C SER A 101 21.11 -2.95 -13.28
N PHE A 102 21.73 -1.97 -12.63
CA PHE A 102 22.92 -1.30 -13.14
C PHE A 102 24.09 -1.48 -12.17
N MET A 103 25.29 -1.28 -12.68
CA MET A 103 26.54 -1.48 -11.96
C MET A 103 27.31 -0.17 -11.87
N ILE A 104 27.73 0.19 -10.66
CA ILE A 104 28.71 1.25 -10.42
C ILE A 104 30.10 0.59 -10.44
N LYS A 105 30.92 0.97 -11.40
CA LYS A 105 32.29 0.46 -11.60
C LYS A 105 33.29 1.55 -11.25
N ALA A 106 34.32 1.21 -10.49
CA ALA A 106 35.44 2.11 -10.27
C ALA A 106 36.75 1.33 -10.24
N LYS A 107 37.73 1.79 -11.03
CA LYS A 107 39.03 1.12 -11.10
C LYS A 107 39.68 1.16 -9.71
N PHE A 108 40.24 0.02 -9.30
CA PHE A 108 40.91 -0.16 -8.00
C PHE A 108 40.03 -0.09 -6.75
N ALA A 109 38.72 0.15 -6.89
CA ALA A 109 37.84 0.15 -5.73
C ALA A 109 37.64 -1.28 -5.21
N VAL A 110 37.71 -1.45 -3.88
CA VAL A 110 37.71 -2.77 -3.24
C VAL A 110 36.43 -3.58 -3.45
N ASN A 111 35.31 -2.89 -3.71
CA ASN A 111 33.99 -3.49 -3.93
C ASN A 111 33.43 -3.19 -5.34
N SER A 112 34.31 -2.91 -6.31
CA SER A 112 33.89 -2.73 -7.69
C SER A 112 33.75 -4.08 -8.41
N PRO A 113 32.65 -4.32 -9.16
CA PRO A 113 31.51 -3.44 -9.33
C PRO A 113 30.47 -3.55 -8.19
N LEU A 114 29.85 -2.44 -7.81
CA LEU A 114 28.69 -2.42 -6.90
C LEU A 114 27.40 -2.51 -7.72
N LYS A 115 26.57 -3.53 -7.47
CA LYS A 115 25.30 -3.77 -8.18
C LYS A 115 24.14 -3.10 -7.46
N ILE A 116 23.33 -2.34 -8.20
CA ILE A 116 22.07 -1.77 -7.71
C ILE A 116 20.92 -2.47 -8.44
N LYS A 117 20.01 -3.10 -7.68
CA LYS A 117 18.81 -3.74 -8.25
C LYS A 117 17.76 -2.67 -8.56
N VAL A 118 17.04 -2.80 -9.66
CA VAL A 118 15.87 -1.97 -9.95
C VAL A 118 14.67 -2.86 -10.20
N ILE A 119 13.58 -2.62 -9.49
CA ILE A 119 12.30 -3.31 -9.67
C ILE A 119 11.28 -2.25 -10.07
N LEU A 120 10.63 -2.46 -11.21
CA LEU A 120 9.53 -1.65 -11.69
C LEU A 120 8.29 -2.54 -11.74
N ASP A 121 7.26 -2.18 -10.99
CA ASP A 121 5.95 -2.81 -11.12
C ASP A 121 5.05 -1.86 -11.92
N VAL A 122 4.66 -2.32 -13.10
CA VAL A 122 3.69 -1.64 -13.97
C VAL A 122 2.33 -2.26 -13.66
N ALA A 123 1.40 -1.49 -13.13
CA ALA A 123 0.04 -1.97 -12.87
C ALA A 123 -0.94 -1.23 -13.80
N THR A 124 -1.89 -1.97 -14.37
CA THR A 124 -3.09 -1.44 -15.06
C THR A 124 -4.13 -0.87 -14.10
N ASP A 125 -3.92 -1.11 -12.82
CA ASP A 125 -4.80 -0.73 -11.75
C ASP A 125 -5.09 0.79 -11.88
N ARG A 126 -6.27 1.10 -12.42
CA ARG A 126 -6.86 2.43 -12.52
C ARG A 126 -7.33 2.88 -11.13
N LEU A 127 -6.73 3.93 -10.56
CA LEU A 127 -7.12 4.47 -9.25
C LEU A 127 -8.65 4.45 -9.10
N LEU A 128 -9.15 3.90 -8.02
CA LEU A 128 -10.57 3.91 -7.72
C LEU A 128 -10.83 4.96 -6.65
N ALA A 129 -11.68 5.93 -6.96
CA ALA A 129 -12.16 6.90 -6.02
C ALA A 129 -13.68 6.78 -5.90
N GLY A 130 -14.19 6.87 -4.69
CA GLY A 130 -15.61 6.75 -4.43
C GLY A 130 -15.89 6.74 -2.96
N PHE A 131 -16.69 5.80 -2.51
CA PHE A 131 -17.31 5.88 -1.19
C PHE A 131 -17.36 4.54 -0.47
N ARG A 132 -17.49 4.61 0.85
CA ARG A 132 -17.91 3.49 1.69
C ARG A 132 -19.37 3.71 2.08
N ALA A 133 -20.21 2.69 1.91
CA ALA A 133 -21.63 2.73 2.25
C ALA A 133 -22.01 1.61 3.22
N SER A 134 -22.70 1.99 4.29
CA SER A 134 -23.29 1.11 5.31
C SER A 134 -24.70 1.58 5.64
N ARG A 135 -25.53 0.66 6.13
CA ARG A 135 -26.92 0.96 6.52
C ARG A 135 -27.04 1.81 7.77
N TYR A 136 -25.94 2.05 8.47
CA TYR A 136 -25.91 2.77 9.73
C TYR A 136 -25.11 4.08 9.66
N GLY A 137 -24.47 4.37 8.53
CA GLY A 137 -23.65 5.59 8.36
C GLY A 137 -24.43 6.81 7.88
N VAL A 138 -25.58 6.62 7.23
CA VAL A 138 -26.46 7.71 6.77
C VAL A 138 -27.93 7.28 6.84
N ASP A 139 -28.79 8.17 7.35
CA ASP A 139 -30.22 7.94 7.56
C ASP A 139 -31.04 9.18 7.15
N PRO A 140 -32.08 9.05 6.30
CA PRO A 140 -32.48 7.84 5.58
C PRO A 140 -31.40 7.37 4.59
N PHE A 141 -31.28 6.05 4.42
CA PHE A 141 -30.31 5.50 3.47
C PHE A 141 -30.63 5.94 2.03
N PRO A 142 -29.72 6.64 1.32
CA PRO A 142 -30.01 7.18 0.00
C PRO A 142 -30.25 6.12 -1.08
N ASP A 143 -30.97 6.52 -2.12
CA ASP A 143 -31.23 5.67 -3.28
C ASP A 143 -29.95 5.38 -4.11
N PRO A 144 -29.99 4.39 -5.02
CA PRO A 144 -28.81 4.04 -5.84
C PRO A 144 -28.31 5.17 -6.74
N ALA A 145 -29.17 6.08 -7.18
CA ALA A 145 -28.77 7.19 -8.06
C ALA A 145 -27.93 8.21 -7.30
N TYR A 146 -28.26 8.49 -6.03
CA TYR A 146 -27.42 9.30 -5.14
C TYR A 146 -26.02 8.69 -5.02
N TRP A 147 -25.91 7.41 -4.69
CA TRP A 147 -24.60 6.75 -4.56
C TRP A 147 -23.79 6.76 -5.86
N ALA A 148 -24.44 6.58 -7.01
CA ALA A 148 -23.77 6.71 -8.29
C ALA A 148 -23.23 8.14 -8.52
N SER A 149 -24.00 9.17 -8.14
CA SER A 149 -23.58 10.57 -8.22
C SER A 149 -22.38 10.88 -7.31
N VAL A 150 -22.35 10.31 -6.11
CA VAL A 150 -21.23 10.40 -5.17
C VAL A 150 -19.99 9.75 -5.79
N GLY A 151 -20.13 8.55 -6.35
CA GLY A 151 -19.05 7.85 -7.05
C GLY A 151 -18.47 8.69 -8.18
N ALA A 152 -19.32 9.26 -9.05
CA ALA A 152 -18.89 10.12 -10.14
C ALA A 152 -18.21 11.40 -9.63
N GLY A 153 -18.76 12.01 -8.59
CA GLY A 153 -18.20 13.19 -7.94
C GLY A 153 -16.82 12.93 -7.37
N MET A 154 -16.62 11.81 -6.68
CA MET A 154 -15.31 11.40 -6.16
C MET A 154 -14.32 11.10 -7.28
N ALA A 155 -14.70 10.29 -8.27
CA ALA A 155 -13.82 9.93 -9.38
C ALA A 155 -13.39 11.16 -10.21
N SER A 156 -14.28 12.12 -10.43
CA SER A 156 -13.98 13.32 -11.22
C SER A 156 -12.88 14.22 -10.63
N ARG A 157 -12.61 14.09 -9.33
CA ARG A 157 -11.54 14.83 -8.64
C ARG A 157 -10.14 14.32 -8.97
N PHE A 158 -10.03 13.11 -9.51
CA PHE A 158 -8.75 12.46 -9.79
C PHE A 158 -8.67 12.05 -11.27
N PRO A 159 -7.83 12.71 -12.09
CA PRO A 159 -7.73 12.42 -13.51
C PRO A 159 -7.43 10.93 -13.78
N GLY A 160 -8.28 10.33 -14.63
CA GLY A 160 -8.18 8.92 -15.02
C GLY A 160 -8.69 7.93 -13.97
N ALA A 161 -9.22 8.37 -12.83
CA ALA A 161 -9.77 7.48 -11.82
C ALA A 161 -11.12 6.87 -12.24
N GLY A 162 -11.39 5.67 -11.73
CA GLY A 162 -12.67 5.00 -11.80
C GLY A 162 -13.53 5.22 -10.57
N MET A 163 -14.82 4.87 -10.69
CA MET A 163 -15.68 4.77 -9.53
C MET A 163 -15.44 3.44 -8.81
N GLY A 164 -15.19 3.49 -7.51
CA GLY A 164 -15.15 2.30 -6.67
C GLY A 164 -15.92 2.50 -5.38
N CYS A 165 -16.53 1.44 -4.85
CA CYS A 165 -17.14 1.52 -3.53
C CYS A 165 -16.89 0.29 -2.66
N VAL A 166 -16.85 0.55 -1.36
CA VAL A 166 -16.95 -0.46 -0.31
C VAL A 166 -18.42 -0.51 0.13
N TRP A 167 -19.12 -1.60 -0.19
CA TRP A 167 -20.56 -1.74 0.07
C TRP A 167 -20.80 -2.79 1.16
N ILE A 168 -21.28 -2.37 2.33
CA ILE A 168 -21.46 -3.28 3.47
C ILE A 168 -22.74 -4.10 3.33
N VAL A 169 -22.56 -5.42 3.28
CA VAL A 169 -23.64 -6.41 3.21
C VAL A 169 -23.75 -7.29 4.46
N GLY A 170 -22.78 -7.19 5.36
CA GLY A 170 -22.79 -7.88 6.65
C GLY A 170 -22.29 -6.97 7.75
N VAL A 171 -23.09 -6.82 8.82
CA VAL A 171 -22.79 -5.95 9.96
C VAL A 171 -22.51 -6.76 11.22
N PHE A 172 -21.65 -6.25 12.09
CA PHE A 172 -21.43 -6.80 13.41
C PHE A 172 -22.64 -6.49 14.28
N LEU A 173 -23.14 -7.50 15.00
CA LEU A 173 -24.28 -7.37 15.91
C LEU A 173 -23.79 -7.35 17.36
N ASP A 174 -24.55 -6.73 18.26
CA ASP A 174 -24.23 -6.63 19.70
C ASP A 174 -24.03 -7.99 20.38
N ASN A 175 -24.66 -9.05 19.85
CA ASN A 175 -24.47 -10.41 20.34
C ASN A 175 -23.13 -11.04 19.89
N GLY A 176 -22.34 -10.37 19.05
CA GLY A 176 -21.07 -10.79 18.49
C GLY A 176 -21.16 -11.66 17.23
N ASP A 177 -22.34 -11.81 16.64
CA ASP A 177 -22.58 -12.50 15.37
C ASP A 177 -22.54 -11.52 14.18
N CYS A 178 -22.64 -12.06 12.96
CA CYS A 178 -22.77 -11.27 11.73
C CYS A 178 -24.24 -11.22 11.30
N GLY A 179 -24.76 -10.03 11.01
CA GLY A 179 -26.07 -9.82 10.40
C GLY A 179 -25.93 -9.51 8.91
N LEU A 180 -26.37 -10.41 8.04
CA LEU A 180 -26.44 -10.20 6.59
C LEU A 180 -27.73 -9.48 6.24
N ASN A 181 -27.62 -8.38 5.49
CA ASN A 181 -28.76 -7.54 5.12
C ASN A 181 -29.53 -8.06 3.89
N PHE A 182 -29.69 -9.38 3.82
CA PHE A 182 -30.43 -10.08 2.78
C PHE A 182 -31.00 -11.43 3.26
N PRO A 183 -31.97 -12.02 2.53
CA PRO A 183 -32.67 -13.24 2.94
C PRO A 183 -31.78 -14.48 3.01
N SER A 184 -32.08 -15.35 3.97
CA SER A 184 -31.42 -16.66 4.09
C SER A 184 -31.70 -17.53 2.85
N PRO A 185 -30.69 -18.21 2.28
CA PRO A 185 -30.90 -19.19 1.22
C PRO A 185 -31.41 -20.54 1.76
N GLY A 186 -31.80 -20.61 3.05
CA GLY A 186 -32.14 -21.84 3.75
C GLY A 186 -30.91 -22.58 4.29
N GLY A 187 -31.12 -23.34 5.35
CA GLY A 187 -30.08 -24.07 6.09
C GLY A 187 -29.70 -23.42 7.42
N ASP A 188 -28.78 -24.07 8.14
CA ASP A 188 -28.26 -23.59 9.42
C ASP A 188 -26.89 -22.90 9.24
N TYR A 189 -26.77 -21.71 9.82
CA TYR A 189 -25.59 -20.86 9.73
C TYR A 189 -25.23 -20.31 11.11
N PRO A 190 -24.41 -21.04 11.89
CA PRO A 190 -23.99 -20.58 13.21
C PRO A 190 -23.36 -19.19 13.15
N SER A 191 -23.79 -18.31 14.05
CA SER A 191 -23.33 -16.92 14.16
C SER A 191 -23.60 -16.04 12.93
N ILE A 192 -24.58 -16.40 12.09
CA ILE A 192 -25.03 -15.58 10.96
C ILE A 192 -26.54 -15.40 11.05
N HIS A 193 -26.99 -14.15 11.08
CA HIS A 193 -28.40 -13.75 11.04
C HIS A 193 -28.70 -13.12 9.69
N PHE A 194 -29.94 -13.22 9.23
CA PHE A 194 -30.38 -12.73 7.93
C PHE A 194 -31.57 -11.79 8.12
N LEU A 195 -31.67 -10.75 7.30
CA LEU A 195 -32.89 -9.96 7.16
C LEU A 195 -33.87 -10.67 6.24
N ASP A 196 -35.17 -10.44 6.43
CA ASP A 196 -36.20 -11.00 5.55
C ASP A 196 -36.28 -10.30 4.18
N GLU A 197 -35.76 -9.07 4.09
CA GLU A 197 -35.75 -8.26 2.87
C GLU A 197 -34.33 -8.08 2.32
N ASP A 198 -34.21 -8.09 1.00
CA ASP A 198 -32.95 -7.82 0.32
C ASP A 198 -32.74 -6.31 0.17
N GLN A 199 -31.73 -5.78 0.87
CA GLN A 199 -31.46 -4.35 0.83
C GLN A 199 -30.51 -3.96 -0.33
N ASN A 200 -29.86 -4.91 -1.02
CA ASN A 200 -28.74 -4.62 -1.92
C ASN A 200 -29.04 -4.81 -3.40
N GLU A 201 -29.92 -5.74 -3.75
CA GLU A 201 -30.20 -6.15 -5.14
C GLU A 201 -30.52 -4.95 -6.05
N ALA A 202 -31.36 -4.02 -5.58
CA ALA A 202 -31.76 -2.84 -6.33
C ALA A 202 -30.56 -1.90 -6.63
N ALA A 203 -29.64 -1.74 -5.67
CA ALA A 203 -28.46 -0.91 -5.84
C ALA A 203 -27.44 -1.56 -6.79
N LEU A 204 -27.16 -2.85 -6.62
CA LEU A 204 -26.22 -3.58 -7.47
C LEU A 204 -26.71 -3.67 -8.92
N SER A 205 -28.01 -3.93 -9.12
CA SER A 205 -28.64 -3.89 -10.44
C SER A 205 -28.50 -2.52 -11.11
N PHE A 206 -28.63 -1.44 -10.35
CA PHE A 206 -28.42 -0.08 -10.86
C PHE A 206 -26.95 0.16 -11.23
N PHE A 207 -26.01 -0.33 -10.41
CA PHE A 207 -24.57 -0.17 -10.64
C PHE A 207 -24.03 -0.99 -11.80
N ASP A 208 -24.69 -2.08 -12.20
CA ASP A 208 -24.27 -2.91 -13.34
C ASP A 208 -24.22 -2.16 -14.67
N ALA A 209 -25.06 -1.12 -14.82
CA ALA A 209 -25.06 -0.26 -15.99
C ALA A 209 -23.95 0.81 -15.96
N LEU A 210 -23.16 0.88 -14.89
CA LEU A 210 -22.16 1.91 -14.65
C LEU A 210 -20.75 1.31 -14.63
N ASP A 211 -19.75 2.14 -14.88
CA ASP A 211 -18.34 1.80 -14.67
C ASP A 211 -17.96 1.94 -13.17
N LEU A 212 -18.75 1.30 -12.30
CA LEU A 212 -18.60 1.31 -10.85
C LEU A 212 -18.17 -0.08 -10.37
N SER A 213 -17.04 -0.12 -9.65
CA SER A 213 -16.50 -1.35 -9.07
C SER A 213 -16.91 -1.49 -7.60
N VAL A 214 -17.60 -2.58 -7.26
CA VAL A 214 -18.13 -2.83 -5.91
C VAL A 214 -17.37 -3.95 -5.22
N TRP A 215 -16.95 -3.71 -3.97
CA TRP A 215 -16.53 -4.78 -3.06
C TRP A 215 -17.56 -4.92 -1.95
N LEU A 216 -18.08 -6.15 -1.82
CA LEU A 216 -19.11 -6.46 -0.83
C LEU A 216 -18.43 -6.79 0.51
N GLN A 217 -18.52 -5.88 1.47
CA GLN A 217 -17.86 -6.01 2.77
C GLN A 217 -18.74 -6.73 3.80
N VAL A 218 -18.13 -7.58 4.60
CA VAL A 218 -18.72 -8.15 5.83
C VAL A 218 -17.92 -7.77 7.06
N GLU A 219 -18.64 -7.51 8.15
CA GLU A 219 -18.14 -7.43 9.53
C GLU A 219 -18.44 -8.78 10.19
N PRO A 220 -17.46 -9.69 10.25
CA PRO A 220 -17.76 -11.11 10.38
C PRO A 220 -18.14 -11.57 11.80
N GLY A 221 -17.81 -10.82 12.85
CA GLY A 221 -18.00 -11.27 14.22
C GLY A 221 -17.41 -12.68 14.46
N ARG A 222 -18.18 -13.55 15.08
CA ARG A 222 -17.84 -14.98 15.26
C ARG A 222 -18.07 -15.85 14.01
N ALA A 223 -18.72 -15.33 12.97
CA ALA A 223 -19.08 -16.11 11.80
C ALA A 223 -17.87 -16.64 11.04
N SER A 224 -18.08 -17.73 10.31
CA SER A 224 -17.08 -18.30 9.41
C SER A 224 -16.91 -17.39 8.17
N VAL A 225 -15.77 -16.71 8.06
CA VAL A 225 -15.44 -15.86 6.90
C VAL A 225 -15.55 -16.62 5.56
N PRO A 226 -15.06 -17.88 5.41
CA PRO A 226 -15.31 -18.65 4.19
C PRO A 226 -16.80 -18.85 3.88
N LYS A 227 -17.65 -19.02 4.89
CA LYS A 227 -19.10 -19.17 4.71
C LYS A 227 -19.74 -17.84 4.31
N LEU A 228 -19.32 -16.72 4.89
CA LEU A 228 -19.76 -15.38 4.50
C LEU A 228 -19.41 -15.08 3.04
N ILE A 229 -18.16 -15.38 2.63
CA ILE A 229 -17.73 -15.25 1.22
C ILE A 229 -18.66 -16.03 0.30
N ASP A 230 -19.00 -17.27 0.65
CA ASP A 230 -19.90 -18.10 -0.15
C ASP A 230 -21.31 -17.55 -0.23
N LEU A 231 -21.88 -17.11 0.90
CA LEU A 231 -23.23 -16.55 0.95
C LEU A 231 -23.33 -15.28 0.09
N VAL A 232 -22.39 -14.36 0.27
CA VAL A 232 -22.35 -13.09 -0.44
C VAL A 232 -22.13 -13.29 -1.94
N LEU A 233 -21.13 -14.09 -2.35
CA LEU A 233 -20.82 -14.26 -3.78
C LEU A 233 -21.82 -15.14 -4.52
N ARG A 234 -22.48 -16.11 -3.86
CA ARG A 234 -23.58 -16.85 -4.49
C ARG A 234 -24.80 -15.97 -4.72
N ARG A 235 -25.08 -15.04 -3.80
CA ARG A 235 -26.20 -14.12 -3.94
C ARG A 235 -25.91 -13.07 -5.03
N TYR A 236 -24.76 -12.39 -4.94
CA TYR A 236 -24.52 -11.16 -5.71
C TYR A 236 -23.39 -11.24 -6.72
N GLY A 237 -22.62 -12.33 -6.80
CA GLY A 237 -21.49 -12.45 -7.73
C GLY A 237 -21.89 -12.50 -9.21
N HIS A 238 -23.18 -12.54 -9.52
CA HIS A 238 -23.70 -12.44 -10.88
C HIS A 238 -23.72 -11.00 -11.41
N HIS A 239 -23.66 -9.99 -10.53
CA HIS A 239 -23.59 -8.59 -10.89
C HIS A 239 -22.21 -8.23 -11.46
N PRO A 240 -22.08 -7.76 -12.71
CA PRO A 240 -20.80 -7.33 -13.28
C PRO A 240 -20.12 -6.19 -12.52
N CYS A 241 -20.86 -5.34 -11.77
CA CYS A 241 -20.24 -4.32 -10.93
C CYS A 241 -19.43 -4.91 -9.76
N VAL A 242 -19.75 -6.12 -9.29
CA VAL A 242 -19.05 -6.78 -8.18
C VAL A 242 -17.68 -7.25 -8.61
N LYS A 243 -16.64 -6.80 -7.88
CA LYS A 243 -15.22 -7.13 -8.13
C LYS A 243 -14.58 -7.96 -7.01
N GLY A 244 -15.33 -8.27 -5.95
CA GLY A 244 -14.81 -9.05 -4.85
C GLY A 244 -15.52 -8.87 -3.52
N VAL A 245 -14.86 -9.32 -2.46
CA VAL A 245 -15.35 -9.29 -1.08
C VAL A 245 -14.38 -8.51 -0.20
N GLY A 246 -14.92 -7.81 0.79
CA GLY A 246 -14.18 -7.17 1.87
C GLY A 246 -14.40 -7.88 3.18
N VAL A 247 -13.36 -7.99 4.01
CA VAL A 247 -13.51 -8.42 5.40
C VAL A 247 -13.00 -7.32 6.31
N ASP A 248 -13.90 -6.82 7.15
CA ASP A 248 -13.53 -5.91 8.22
C ASP A 248 -12.89 -6.70 9.37
N VAL A 249 -11.57 -6.58 9.51
CA VAL A 249 -10.79 -7.40 10.44
C VAL A 249 -10.95 -6.90 11.87
N GLU A 250 -11.38 -5.65 12.08
CA GLU A 250 -11.77 -5.12 13.40
C GLU A 250 -12.82 -6.00 14.08
N TRP A 251 -13.71 -6.60 13.28
CA TRP A 251 -14.81 -7.43 13.76
C TRP A 251 -14.51 -8.93 13.67
N TYR A 252 -13.32 -9.33 13.21
CA TYR A 252 -12.98 -10.74 13.04
C TYR A 252 -12.71 -11.44 14.37
N LYS A 253 -13.66 -12.28 14.80
CA LYS A 253 -13.60 -13.03 16.07
C LYS A 253 -13.34 -12.11 17.27
N THR A 254 -13.94 -10.94 17.24
CA THR A 254 -13.89 -9.95 18.30
C THR A 254 -14.51 -10.51 19.57
N ASP A 255 -13.80 -10.35 20.67
CA ASP A 255 -14.20 -10.76 22.01
C ASP A 255 -13.56 -9.85 23.05
N SER A 256 -13.87 -10.03 24.33
CA SER A 256 -13.33 -9.17 25.40
C SER A 256 -11.80 -9.23 25.51
N ALA A 257 -11.15 -10.28 25.02
CA ALA A 257 -9.69 -10.37 24.98
C ALA A 257 -9.08 -9.77 23.70
N HIS A 258 -9.89 -9.59 22.66
CA HIS A 258 -9.50 -9.04 21.36
C HIS A 258 -10.56 -8.03 20.88
N PRO A 259 -10.68 -6.86 21.53
CA PRO A 259 -11.74 -5.88 21.23
C PRO A 259 -11.63 -5.27 19.84
N GLU A 260 -10.44 -5.31 19.23
CA GLU A 260 -10.16 -4.85 17.87
C GLU A 260 -9.94 -6.05 16.93
N GLY A 261 -10.68 -7.13 17.17
CA GLY A 261 -10.58 -8.36 16.39
C GLY A 261 -9.27 -9.14 16.57
N ARG A 262 -9.27 -10.35 16.03
CA ARG A 262 -8.11 -11.25 16.01
C ARG A 262 -7.30 -11.03 14.76
N ARG A 263 -5.99 -11.26 14.86
CA ARG A 263 -5.10 -11.25 13.71
C ARG A 263 -5.49 -12.31 12.67
N VAL A 264 -5.51 -11.91 11.40
CA VAL A 264 -5.58 -12.83 10.25
C VAL A 264 -4.16 -13.31 9.92
N ASN A 265 -3.95 -14.62 9.87
CA ASN A 265 -2.66 -15.20 9.46
C ASN A 265 -2.59 -15.44 7.94
N ASP A 266 -1.38 -15.65 7.41
CA ASP A 266 -1.14 -15.84 5.97
C ASP A 266 -1.95 -17.02 5.39
N LEU A 267 -2.10 -18.12 6.13
CA LEU A 267 -2.86 -19.28 5.67
C LEU A 267 -4.35 -18.96 5.51
N SER A 268 -4.94 -18.25 6.47
CA SER A 268 -6.34 -17.84 6.41
C SER A 268 -6.56 -16.90 5.23
N ALA A 269 -5.68 -15.90 5.08
CA ALA A 269 -5.75 -14.94 3.99
C ALA A 269 -5.58 -15.61 2.60
N LEU A 270 -4.68 -16.59 2.48
CA LEU A 270 -4.51 -17.42 1.28
C LEU A 270 -5.80 -18.18 0.94
N LEU A 271 -6.37 -18.90 1.92
CA LEU A 271 -7.57 -19.71 1.70
C LEU A 271 -8.77 -18.84 1.34
N TRP A 272 -8.92 -17.67 1.96
CA TRP A 272 -10.01 -16.73 1.65
C TRP A 272 -9.84 -16.12 0.26
N SER A 273 -8.62 -15.70 -0.12
CA SER A 273 -8.31 -15.19 -1.46
C SER A 273 -8.58 -16.25 -2.54
N LEU A 274 -8.14 -17.49 -2.34
CA LEU A 274 -8.44 -18.61 -3.24
C LEU A 274 -9.95 -18.88 -3.33
N ARG A 275 -10.68 -18.76 -2.21
CA ARG A 275 -12.13 -18.96 -2.20
C ARG A 275 -12.85 -17.89 -3.02
N VAL A 276 -12.54 -16.61 -2.82
CA VAL A 276 -13.09 -15.51 -3.62
C VAL A 276 -12.80 -15.72 -5.11
N ARG A 277 -11.55 -16.06 -5.43
CA ARG A 277 -11.11 -16.28 -6.81
C ARG A 277 -11.67 -17.54 -7.47
N SER A 278 -12.22 -18.47 -6.69
CA SER A 278 -12.93 -19.64 -7.23
C SER A 278 -14.28 -19.29 -7.86
N TYR A 279 -14.88 -18.16 -7.49
CA TYR A 279 -16.09 -17.63 -8.14
C TYR A 279 -15.74 -16.89 -9.43
N ASN A 280 -14.68 -16.08 -9.40
CA ASN A 280 -14.13 -15.43 -10.59
C ASN A 280 -12.62 -15.18 -10.38
N PRO A 281 -11.74 -15.66 -11.28
CA PRO A 281 -10.29 -15.54 -11.10
C PRO A 281 -9.77 -14.10 -11.05
N ALA A 282 -10.55 -13.13 -11.54
CA ALA A 282 -10.28 -11.70 -11.50
C ALA A 282 -10.76 -11.01 -10.22
N TYR A 283 -11.54 -11.69 -9.37
CA TYR A 283 -11.98 -11.10 -8.10
C TYR A 283 -10.82 -10.92 -7.13
N THR A 284 -10.96 -9.90 -6.28
CA THR A 284 -10.01 -9.59 -5.22
C THR A 284 -10.68 -9.72 -3.85
N LEU A 285 -9.87 -10.03 -2.85
CA LEU A 285 -10.26 -9.94 -1.45
C LEU A 285 -9.55 -8.72 -0.86
N PHE A 286 -10.28 -7.81 -0.21
CA PHE A 286 -9.63 -6.82 0.64
C PHE A 286 -9.77 -7.20 2.11
N LEU A 287 -8.75 -6.87 2.90
CA LEU A 287 -8.81 -6.86 4.35
C LEU A 287 -8.72 -5.42 4.85
N LYS A 288 -9.61 -5.04 5.77
CA LYS A 288 -9.67 -3.68 6.33
C LYS A 288 -9.34 -3.66 7.82
N HIS A 289 -8.48 -2.72 8.23
CA HIS A 289 -8.16 -2.38 9.63
C HIS A 289 -7.20 -1.17 9.65
N TRP A 290 -7.12 -0.46 10.78
CA TRP A 290 -6.04 0.51 11.05
C TRP A 290 -4.73 -0.09 11.55
N LEU A 291 -4.75 -1.31 12.14
CA LEU A 291 -3.58 -1.92 12.75
C LEU A 291 -2.91 -2.92 11.82
N ILE A 292 -1.65 -2.64 11.48
CA ILE A 292 -0.80 -3.54 10.68
C ILE A 292 -0.73 -4.95 11.29
N ASP A 293 -0.62 -5.06 12.61
CA ASP A 293 -0.46 -6.34 13.30
C ASP A 293 -1.69 -7.26 13.22
N LYS A 294 -2.85 -6.74 12.80
CA LYS A 294 -4.07 -7.52 12.59
C LYS A 294 -4.12 -8.18 11.22
N MET A 295 -3.22 -7.75 10.32
CA MET A 295 -3.15 -8.25 8.95
C MET A 295 -2.19 -9.44 8.79
N PRO A 296 -2.34 -10.22 7.68
CA PRO A 296 -1.40 -11.27 7.31
C PRO A 296 -0.01 -10.67 7.03
N PRO A 297 1.04 -11.18 7.71
CA PRO A 297 2.36 -10.56 7.63
C PRO A 297 3.02 -10.64 6.25
N ARG A 298 2.74 -11.67 5.44
CA ARG A 298 3.51 -11.94 4.21
C ARG A 298 2.69 -12.22 2.97
N PHE A 299 1.48 -12.79 3.10
CA PHE A 299 0.69 -13.16 1.93
C PHE A 299 0.08 -11.92 1.24
N ARG A 300 0.10 -11.88 -0.10
CA ARG A 300 -0.27 -10.70 -0.92
C ARG A 300 -1.10 -11.02 -2.18
N LEU A 301 -1.10 -12.26 -2.68
CA LEU A 301 -1.70 -12.60 -3.97
C LEU A 301 -3.23 -12.43 -3.95
N GLY A 302 -3.76 -11.56 -4.82
CA GLY A 302 -5.19 -11.27 -4.89
C GLY A 302 -5.74 -10.51 -3.66
N LEU A 303 -4.85 -9.92 -2.86
CA LEU A 303 -5.19 -9.17 -1.66
C LEU A 303 -4.93 -7.68 -1.80
N TRP A 304 -5.90 -6.89 -1.33
CA TRP A 304 -5.73 -5.48 -1.02
C TRP A 304 -5.84 -5.24 0.48
N PHE A 305 -5.22 -4.15 0.94
CA PHE A 305 -5.26 -3.75 2.34
C PHE A 305 -5.84 -2.35 2.46
N ILE A 306 -7.02 -2.24 3.08
CA ILE A 306 -7.68 -0.96 3.31
C ILE A 306 -7.36 -0.49 4.72
N ASN A 307 -6.82 0.71 4.85
CA ASN A 307 -6.68 1.40 6.12
C ASN A 307 -7.92 2.27 6.37
N ASP A 308 -8.46 2.19 7.57
CA ASP A 308 -9.65 2.91 8.02
C ASP A 308 -9.42 3.70 9.32
N SER A 309 -8.16 4.08 9.59
CA SER A 309 -7.81 4.95 10.70
C SER A 309 -8.54 6.28 10.63
N GLN A 310 -8.72 6.87 11.81
CA GLN A 310 -9.39 8.14 12.05
C GLN A 310 -8.81 8.80 13.31
N GLN A 311 -9.31 9.98 13.68
CA GLN A 311 -8.88 10.77 14.85
C GLN A 311 -7.48 11.38 14.68
N PHE A 312 -7.17 11.81 13.46
CA PHE A 312 -5.97 12.55 13.14
C PHE A 312 -6.10 14.02 13.56
N GLY A 313 -5.02 14.58 14.11
CA GLY A 313 -4.94 16.00 14.43
C GLY A 313 -4.64 16.90 13.21
N SER A 314 -4.23 16.32 12.08
CA SER A 314 -3.95 17.07 10.84
C SER A 314 -3.82 16.15 9.62
N LEU A 315 -3.90 16.74 8.42
CA LEU A 315 -3.59 16.07 7.16
C LEU A 315 -2.18 15.45 7.12
N GLY A 316 -1.18 16.13 7.70
CA GLY A 316 0.20 15.64 7.72
C GLY A 316 0.37 14.37 8.57
N GLN A 317 -0.39 14.25 9.67
CA GLN A 317 -0.40 13.06 10.51
C GLN A 317 -1.04 11.88 9.77
N MET A 318 -2.21 12.09 9.15
CA MET A 318 -2.89 11.08 8.31
C MET A 318 -1.96 10.59 7.19
N ALA A 319 -1.38 11.50 6.42
CA ALA A 319 -0.48 11.14 5.32
C ALA A 319 0.75 10.34 5.80
N SER A 320 1.29 10.67 6.99
CA SER A 320 2.44 9.96 7.56
C SER A 320 2.10 8.52 7.95
N GLU A 321 0.93 8.29 8.54
CA GLU A 321 0.48 6.95 8.89
C GLU A 321 0.15 6.11 7.63
N PHE A 322 -0.57 6.70 6.68
CA PHE A 322 -0.93 6.03 5.43
C PHE A 322 0.31 5.70 4.58
N LYS A 323 1.37 6.51 4.64
CA LYS A 323 2.69 6.16 4.11
C LYS A 323 3.23 4.87 4.72
N ALA A 324 3.22 4.75 6.05
CA ALA A 324 3.68 3.54 6.72
C ALA A 324 2.86 2.30 6.34
N TRP A 325 1.54 2.46 6.16
CA TRP A 325 0.65 1.41 5.66
C TRP A 325 1.03 0.95 4.26
N GLY A 326 1.20 1.89 3.32
CA GLY A 326 1.60 1.61 1.95
C GLY A 326 2.95 0.89 1.86
N GLU A 327 3.95 1.37 2.62
CA GLU A 327 5.28 0.77 2.70
C GLU A 327 5.25 -0.66 3.26
N HIS A 328 4.40 -0.92 4.26
CA HIS A 328 4.29 -2.25 4.88
C HIS A 328 3.64 -3.30 3.95
N PHE A 329 2.54 -2.93 3.28
CA PHE A 329 1.77 -3.87 2.48
C PHE A 329 2.25 -4.02 1.04
N TRP A 330 3.24 -3.24 0.65
CA TRP A 330 3.95 -3.41 -0.60
C TRP A 330 4.32 -4.88 -0.90
N PRO A 331 4.17 -5.37 -2.15
CA PRO A 331 3.68 -4.66 -3.35
C PRO A 331 2.15 -4.75 -3.55
N SER A 332 1.36 -5.11 -2.54
CA SER A 332 -0.10 -5.11 -2.69
C SER A 332 -0.63 -3.68 -2.88
N SER A 333 -1.68 -3.57 -3.69
CA SER A 333 -2.53 -2.39 -3.74
C SER A 333 -3.13 -2.11 -2.36
N VAL A 334 -3.13 -0.84 -1.95
CA VAL A 334 -3.73 -0.40 -0.68
C VAL A 334 -4.86 0.59 -0.93
N GLY A 335 -5.83 0.63 -0.02
CA GLY A 335 -6.92 1.60 -0.06
C GLY A 335 -7.02 2.38 1.25
N PHE A 336 -7.72 3.50 1.21
CA PHE A 336 -7.89 4.37 2.37
C PHE A 336 -9.34 4.81 2.49
N GLN A 337 -9.93 4.60 3.67
CA GLN A 337 -11.16 5.27 4.09
C GLN A 337 -10.79 6.55 4.83
N PHE A 338 -11.49 7.64 4.52
CA PHE A 338 -11.24 8.95 5.13
C PHE A 338 -12.49 9.82 5.08
N GLY A 339 -12.42 10.97 5.75
CA GLY A 339 -13.55 11.89 5.89
C GLY A 339 -14.37 11.68 7.15
N TYR A 340 -13.87 10.90 8.12
CA TYR A 340 -14.57 10.67 9.39
C TYR A 340 -14.90 11.96 10.12
N GLU A 341 -16.00 11.95 10.89
CA GLU A 341 -16.45 13.09 11.71
C GLU A 341 -15.36 13.53 12.71
N ALA A 342 -14.61 12.56 13.27
CA ALA A 342 -13.50 12.86 14.19
C ALA A 342 -12.40 13.74 13.58
N ASP A 343 -12.23 13.69 12.26
CA ASP A 343 -11.22 14.45 11.52
C ASP A 343 -11.76 15.78 10.96
N LYS A 344 -13.08 15.99 11.06
CA LYS A 344 -13.77 17.17 10.51
C LYS A 344 -13.22 18.51 10.97
N PRO A 345 -12.73 18.68 12.21
CA PRO A 345 -12.15 19.95 12.65
C PRO A 345 -11.04 20.49 11.74
N TRP A 346 -10.25 19.62 11.08
CA TRP A 346 -9.21 20.07 10.15
C TRP A 346 -9.60 19.89 8.69
N TRP A 347 -10.30 18.82 8.31
CA TRP A 347 -10.57 18.61 6.88
C TRP A 347 -11.63 19.58 6.36
N SER A 348 -12.56 20.04 7.19
CA SER A 348 -13.60 21.02 6.77
C SER A 348 -13.03 22.39 6.41
N LEU A 349 -11.76 22.66 6.77
CA LEU A 349 -11.04 23.87 6.41
C LEU A 349 -10.40 23.81 5.01
N LEU A 350 -10.40 22.63 4.38
CA LEU A 350 -9.87 22.42 3.04
C LEU A 350 -10.88 22.89 1.99
N ALA A 351 -10.38 23.42 0.86
CA ALA A 351 -11.23 23.94 -0.20
C ALA A 351 -12.03 22.83 -0.93
N ASP A 352 -11.42 21.67 -1.13
CA ASP A 352 -12.05 20.46 -1.65
C ASP A 352 -11.52 19.26 -0.87
N PRO A 353 -12.09 18.97 0.32
CA PRO A 353 -11.51 18.00 1.25
C PRO A 353 -11.22 16.63 0.61
N PRO A 354 -12.12 16.02 -0.19
CA PRO A 354 -11.79 14.76 -0.84
C PRO A 354 -10.58 14.83 -1.76
N ARG A 355 -10.48 15.87 -2.60
CA ARG A 355 -9.35 16.06 -3.51
C ARG A 355 -8.06 16.34 -2.76
N ASN A 356 -8.09 17.31 -1.83
CA ASN A 356 -6.92 17.74 -1.09
C ASN A 356 -6.32 16.60 -0.26
N ILE A 357 -7.16 15.79 0.40
CA ILE A 357 -6.71 14.62 1.15
C ILE A 357 -6.18 13.54 0.20
N GLY A 358 -6.94 13.19 -0.84
CA GLY A 358 -6.54 12.16 -1.80
C GLY A 358 -5.21 12.46 -2.50
N ASP A 359 -4.98 13.72 -2.91
CA ASP A 359 -3.71 14.15 -3.51
C ASP A 359 -2.54 14.04 -2.52
N ALA A 360 -2.76 14.39 -1.24
CA ALA A 360 -1.74 14.26 -0.20
C ALA A 360 -1.39 12.80 0.10
N ILE A 361 -2.38 11.90 0.14
CA ILE A 361 -2.17 10.45 0.29
C ILE A 361 -1.36 9.92 -0.89
N ARG A 362 -1.77 10.24 -2.13
CA ARG A 362 -1.10 9.74 -3.34
C ARG A 362 0.32 10.28 -3.51
N ALA A 363 0.61 11.46 -2.97
CA ALA A 363 1.97 12.01 -2.96
C ALA A 363 2.95 11.16 -2.14
N VAL A 364 2.46 10.43 -1.13
CA VAL A 364 3.31 9.65 -0.21
C VAL A 364 3.07 8.14 -0.24
N VAL A 365 2.01 7.67 -0.92
CA VAL A 365 1.65 6.26 -1.06
C VAL A 365 1.55 5.87 -2.56
N PRO A 366 2.64 5.44 -3.21
CA PRO A 366 2.64 5.10 -4.63
C PRO A 366 1.74 3.92 -5.02
N ASN A 367 1.45 3.01 -4.09
CA ASN A 367 0.54 1.87 -4.26
C ASN A 367 -0.90 2.15 -3.79
N ALA A 368 -1.28 3.43 -3.59
CA ALA A 368 -2.64 3.83 -3.26
C ALA A 368 -3.57 3.58 -4.46
N PHE A 369 -4.45 2.60 -4.30
CA PHE A 369 -5.37 2.13 -5.33
C PHE A 369 -6.83 2.45 -5.05
N GLY A 370 -7.21 2.63 -3.79
CA GLY A 370 -8.56 3.00 -3.38
C GLY A 370 -8.59 4.25 -2.52
N LEU A 371 -9.45 5.20 -2.85
CA LEU A 371 -9.74 6.39 -2.06
C LEU A 371 -11.26 6.45 -1.81
N PHE A 372 -11.69 6.16 -0.59
CA PHE A 372 -13.11 6.03 -0.26
C PHE A 372 -13.50 7.04 0.81
N TRP A 373 -14.38 7.99 0.45
CA TRP A 373 -15.00 8.86 1.45
C TRP A 373 -16.05 8.06 2.24
N VAL A 374 -16.08 8.23 3.56
CA VAL A 374 -17.02 7.50 4.41
C VAL A 374 -18.43 8.09 4.38
N ASP A 375 -19.44 7.22 4.44
CA ASP A 375 -20.86 7.56 4.52
C ASP A 375 -21.23 8.47 5.71
N PHE A 376 -20.50 8.39 6.84
CA PHE A 376 -20.78 9.18 8.06
C PHE A 376 -20.85 10.70 7.84
N THR A 377 -20.14 11.22 6.82
CA THR A 377 -20.06 12.65 6.50
C THR A 377 -20.30 12.89 5.01
N ILE A 378 -20.85 11.90 4.30
CA ILE A 378 -20.95 11.96 2.84
C ILE A 378 -21.83 13.12 2.36
N GLN A 379 -22.89 13.43 3.12
CA GLN A 379 -23.81 14.54 2.84
C GLN A 379 -23.20 15.92 3.13
N ASP A 380 -22.10 16.02 3.89
CA ASP A 380 -21.37 17.29 4.03
C ASP A 380 -20.67 17.67 2.71
N ILE A 381 -20.33 16.68 1.89
CA ILE A 381 -19.60 16.86 0.63
C ILE A 381 -20.52 16.73 -0.59
N PHE A 382 -21.55 15.89 -0.49
CA PHE A 382 -22.52 15.59 -1.53
C PHE A 382 -23.95 15.73 -0.96
N PRO A 383 -24.43 16.96 -0.75
CA PRO A 383 -25.72 17.22 -0.10
C PRO A 383 -26.94 16.82 -0.94
#